data_AF-M6RM39-F1
#
_entry.id   AF-M6RM39-F1
#
_cell.length_a   1.000
_cell.length_b   1.000
_cell.length_c   1.000
_cell.angle_alpha   90.00
_cell.angle_beta   90.00
_cell.angle_gamma   90.00
#
_symmetry.space_group_name_H-M   'P 1'
#
loop_
_entity.id
_entity.type
_entity.pdbx_description
1 polymer ?
#
loop_
_entity_poly.entity_id
_entity_poly.type
_entity_poly.pdbx_seq_one_letter_code
_entity_poly.pdbx_strand_id
1 'polypeptide(L)'
;MKEKIDQLFLNDAQLPRISSVVTKVMQMVQKQDVAIPDLAKEISNDPGLTADVIKLSNSAYYRAAKPIKTVQESLMTLGIKTVKDIILLTATRGILKKRSQRLSSGCGR
;
A
#
# COMPACT_ATOMS: atom_id res chain seq x y z
N MET A 1 30.36 -12.90 -13.28
CA MET A 1 29.06 -12.91 -12.56
C MET A 1 28.61 -11.51 -12.11
N LYS A 2 29.54 -10.62 -11.74
CA LYS A 2 29.27 -9.20 -11.39
C LYS A 2 28.57 -8.40 -12.52
N GLU A 3 29.04 -8.57 -13.76
CA GLU A 3 28.55 -7.82 -14.92
C GLU A 3 27.06 -8.00 -15.23
N LYS A 4 26.48 -9.17 -14.93
CA LYS A 4 25.05 -9.43 -15.16
C LYS A 4 24.15 -8.73 -14.14
N ILE A 5 24.64 -8.53 -12.92
CA ILE A 5 23.90 -7.84 -11.86
C ILE A 5 23.84 -6.34 -12.20
N ASP A 6 24.96 -5.76 -12.64
CA ASP A 6 25.03 -4.36 -13.01
C ASP A 6 24.14 -4.03 -14.23
N GLN A 7 24.02 -4.94 -15.20
CA GLN A 7 23.09 -4.79 -16.32
C GLN A 7 21.60 -4.82 -15.93
N LEU A 8 21.24 -5.45 -14.81
CA LEU A 8 19.88 -5.42 -14.28
C LEU A 8 19.57 -4.07 -13.62
N PHE A 9 20.54 -3.45 -12.95
CA PHE A 9 20.39 -2.11 -12.35
C PHE A 9 20.40 -0.98 -13.38
N LEU A 10 21.04 -1.16 -14.54
CA LEU A 10 21.02 -0.19 -15.65
C LEU A 10 19.66 -0.12 -16.36
N ASN A 11 18.83 -1.16 -16.26
CA ASN A 11 17.44 -1.17 -16.73
C ASN A 11 16.51 -0.58 -15.64
N ASP A 12 16.84 0.63 -15.18
CA ASP A 12 16.16 1.38 -14.12
C ASP A 12 14.66 1.64 -14.39
N ALA A 13 14.21 1.37 -15.62
CA ALA A 13 12.83 1.51 -16.07
C ALA A 13 11.86 0.42 -15.57
N GLN A 14 12.34 -0.68 -14.96
CA GLN A 14 11.48 -1.80 -14.57
C GLN A 14 11.45 -2.14 -13.07
N LEU A 15 12.27 -1.50 -12.23
CA LEU A 15 12.17 -1.69 -10.79
C LEU A 15 11.17 -0.69 -10.20
N PRO A 16 10.03 -1.17 -9.69
CA PRO A 16 9.07 -0.29 -9.05
C PRO A 16 9.67 0.23 -7.74
N ARG A 17 9.81 1.54 -7.65
CA ARG A 17 10.29 2.20 -6.44
C ARG A 17 9.20 2.17 -5.38
N ILE A 18 9.42 1.40 -4.32
CA ILE A 18 8.53 1.40 -3.15
C ILE A 18 8.74 2.72 -2.39
N SER A 19 7.65 3.37 -1.97
CA SER A 19 7.70 4.61 -1.20
C SER A 19 8.52 4.43 0.09
N SER A 20 9.33 5.43 0.44
CA SER A 20 10.11 5.44 1.68
C SER A 20 9.21 5.32 2.91
N VAL A 21 8.00 5.88 2.84
CA VAL A 21 6.99 5.82 3.90
C VAL A 21 6.55 4.39 4.16
N VAL A 22 6.27 3.60 3.11
CA VAL A 22 5.90 2.18 3.23
C VAL A 22 7.01 1.39 3.94
N THR A 23 8.26 1.61 3.53
CA THR A 23 9.42 0.91 4.11
C THR A 23 9.56 1.24 5.60
N LYS A 24 9.41 2.51 5.97
CA LYS A 24 9.49 2.96 7.36
C LYS A 24 8.35 2.42 8.21
N VAL A 25 7.12 2.44 7.70
CA VAL A 25 5.96 1.82 8.34
C VAL A 25 6.20 0.33 8.59
N MET A 26 6.72 -0.40 7.61
CA MET A 26 7.05 -1.83 7.76
C MET A 26 8.11 -2.08 8.83
N GLN A 27 9.10 -1.20 8.98
CA GLN A 27 10.09 -1.26 10.06
C GLN A 27 9.47 -0.96 11.42
N MET A 28 8.57 0.02 11.49
CA MET A 28 7.88 0.39 12.74
C MET A 28 6.99 -0.75 13.24
N VAL A 29 6.23 -1.40 12.35
CA VAL A 29 5.33 -2.51 12.71
C VAL A 29 6.08 -3.77 13.15
N GLN A 30 7.36 -3.93 12.79
CA GLN A 30 8.19 -5.03 13.27
C GLN A 30 8.64 -4.85 14.73
N LYS A 31 8.57 -3.64 15.28
CA LYS A 31 8.86 -3.40 16.70
C LYS A 31 7.66 -3.86 17.53
N GLN A 32 7.92 -4.57 18.63
CA GLN A 32 6.87 -5.19 19.47
C GLN A 32 5.96 -4.17 20.18
N ASP A 33 6.31 -2.89 20.19
CA ASP A 33 5.62 -1.86 20.99
C ASP A 33 5.41 -0.54 20.21
N VAL A 34 4.88 -0.63 18.99
CA VAL A 34 4.59 0.56 18.18
C VAL A 34 3.29 1.21 18.62
N ALA A 35 3.34 2.50 18.94
CA ALA A 35 2.14 3.28 19.25
C ALA A 35 1.33 3.56 17.96
N ILE A 36 0.02 3.32 18.03
CA ILE A 36 -0.95 3.65 16.96
C ILE A 36 -0.82 5.10 16.46
N PRO A 37 -0.74 6.15 17.32
CA PRO A 37 -0.65 7.52 16.82
C PRO A 37 0.64 7.78 16.01
N ASP A 38 1.76 7.20 16.40
CA ASP A 38 3.03 7.34 15.67
C ASP A 38 2.95 6.69 14.30
N LEU A 39 2.34 5.50 14.23
CA LEU A 39 2.11 4.80 12.98
C LEU A 39 1.14 5.57 12.07
N ALA A 40 0.06 6.11 12.63
CA ALA A 40 -0.90 6.92 11.91
C ALA A 40 -0.25 8.18 11.32
N LYS A 41 0.62 8.83 12.10
CA LYS A 41 1.39 10.00 11.66
C LYS A 41 2.32 9.67 10.52
N GLU A 42 3.03 8.53 10.61
CA GLU A 42 3.95 8.12 9.55
C GLU A 42 3.21 7.85 8.22
N ILE A 43 2.09 7.12 8.27
CA ILE A 43 1.27 6.83 7.09
C ILE A 43 0.70 8.13 6.50
N SER A 44 0.29 9.07 7.36
CA SER A 44 -0.29 10.35 6.95
C SER A 44 0.67 11.27 6.19
N ASN A 45 1.98 10.99 6.24
CA ASN A 45 2.98 11.72 5.45
C ASN A 45 2.86 11.47 3.93
N ASP A 46 2.21 10.37 3.52
CA ASP A 46 1.93 10.05 2.13
C ASP A 46 0.41 10.12 1.89
N PRO A 47 -0.09 11.18 1.22
CA PRO A 47 -1.52 11.34 0.95
C PRO A 47 -2.10 10.23 0.06
N GLY A 48 -1.31 9.68 -0.86
CA GLY A 48 -1.73 8.60 -1.75
C GLY A 48 -1.95 7.30 -0.96
N LEU A 49 -0.96 6.97 -0.12
CA LEU A 49 -1.07 5.82 0.79
C LEU A 49 -2.23 5.97 1.77
N THR A 50 -2.40 7.17 2.33
CA THR A 50 -3.49 7.50 3.26
C THR A 50 -4.86 7.28 2.63
N ALA A 51 -5.07 7.80 1.42
CA ALA A 51 -6.32 7.64 0.70
C ALA A 51 -6.60 6.16 0.38
N ASP A 52 -5.59 5.41 -0.06
CA ASP A 52 -5.72 3.99 -0.34
C ASP A 52 -6.04 3.17 0.90
N VAL A 53 -5.40 3.48 2.05
CA VAL A 53 -5.69 2.82 3.33
C VAL A 53 -7.14 3.07 3.73
N ILE A 54 -7.60 4.31 3.75
CA ILE A 54 -8.98 4.65 4.12
C ILE A 54 -9.98 3.98 3.16
N LYS A 55 -9.69 3.98 1.85
CA LYS A 55 -10.55 3.37 0.85
C LYS A 55 -10.66 1.86 1.03
N LEU A 56 -9.54 1.17 1.24
CA LEU A 56 -9.53 -0.28 1.45
C LEU A 56 -10.15 -0.66 2.78
N SER A 57 -9.92 0.12 3.85
CA SER A 57 -10.56 -0.08 5.15
C SER A 57 -12.09 -0.01 5.07
N ASN A 58 -12.64 0.85 4.19
CA ASN A 58 -14.08 0.96 3.94
C ASN A 58 -14.61 -0.03 2.88
N SER A 59 -13.80 -0.96 2.40
CA SER A 59 -14.26 -1.95 1.42
C SER A 59 -15.31 -2.89 2.03
N ALA A 60 -16.16 -3.45 1.18
CA ALA A 60 -17.20 -4.40 1.58
C ALA A 60 -16.64 -5.63 2.34
N TYR A 61 -15.36 -5.94 2.14
CA TYR A 61 -14.66 -7.04 2.83
C TYR A 61 -14.53 -6.81 4.33
N TYR A 62 -14.16 -5.60 4.75
CA TYR A 62 -13.97 -5.29 6.17
C TYR A 62 -15.24 -4.81 6.88
N ARG A 63 -16.27 -4.43 6.11
CA ARG A 63 -17.63 -4.11 6.58
C ARG A 63 -17.66 -3.27 7.86
N ALA A 64 -16.90 -2.17 7.86
CA ALA A 64 -16.83 -1.28 9.02
C ALA A 64 -18.24 -0.79 9.43
N ALA A 65 -18.54 -0.83 10.72
CA ALA A 65 -19.85 -0.42 11.26
C ALA A 65 -20.17 1.06 11.00
N LYS A 66 -19.12 1.89 10.90
CA LYS A 66 -19.19 3.31 10.54
C LYS A 66 -18.14 3.60 9.47
N PRO A 67 -18.39 4.59 8.59
CA PRO A 67 -17.41 4.99 7.59
C PRO A 67 -16.16 5.54 8.27
N ILE A 68 -15.03 4.93 7.97
CA ILE A 68 -13.71 5.31 8.48
C ILE A 68 -13.21 6.53 7.68
N LYS A 69 -12.76 7.57 8.37
CA LYS A 69 -12.31 8.84 7.77
C LYS A 69 -10.83 9.11 7.99
N THR A 70 -10.20 8.45 8.95
CA THR A 70 -8.79 8.65 9.27
C THR A 70 -8.00 7.34 9.32
N VAL A 71 -6.68 7.45 9.17
CA VAL A 71 -5.77 6.30 9.33
C VAL A 71 -5.80 5.78 10.76
N GLN A 72 -5.87 6.68 11.75
CA GLN A 72 -5.96 6.30 13.16
C GLN A 72 -7.24 5.49 13.44
N GLU A 73 -8.39 5.90 12.89
CA GLU A 73 -9.62 5.12 12.97
C GLU A 73 -9.49 3.75 12.27
N SER A 74 -8.81 3.67 11.12
CA SER A 74 -8.52 2.39 10.46
C SER A 74 -7.71 1.47 11.37
N LEU A 75 -6.68 2.01 12.03
CA LEU A 75 -5.82 1.26 12.95
C LEU A 75 -6.57 0.80 14.21
N MET A 76 -7.45 1.63 14.76
CA MET A 76 -8.27 1.28 15.92
C MET A 76 -9.37 0.26 15.59
N THR A 77 -9.94 0.34 14.37
CA THR A 77 -11.06 -0.52 13.97
C THR A 77 -10.59 -1.88 13.45
N LEU A 78 -9.55 -1.91 12.60
CA LEU A 78 -9.09 -3.12 11.93
C LEU A 78 -7.84 -3.74 12.58
N GLY A 79 -7.13 -2.97 13.40
CA GLY A 79 -5.86 -3.37 14.00
C GLY A 79 -4.65 -3.18 13.08
N ILE A 80 -3.46 -3.12 13.71
CA ILE A 80 -2.18 -2.87 13.04
C ILE A 80 -1.86 -3.92 11.97
N LYS A 81 -2.14 -5.20 12.25
CA LYS A 81 -1.87 -6.32 11.32
C LYS A 81 -2.63 -6.14 10.00
N THR A 82 -3.92 -5.85 10.07
CA THR A 82 -4.77 -5.64 8.89
C THR A 82 -4.34 -4.42 8.09
N VAL A 83 -4.03 -3.31 8.77
CA VAL A 83 -3.56 -2.10 8.09
C VAL A 83 -2.19 -2.32 7.42
N LYS A 84 -1.29 -3.10 8.02
CA LYS A 84 -0.03 -3.52 7.39
C LYS A 84 -0.29 -4.26 6.08
N ASP A 85 -1.23 -5.21 6.07
CA ASP A 85 -1.55 -5.99 4.86
C ASP A 85 -2.13 -5.10 3.76
N ILE A 86 -3.00 -4.15 4.13
CA ILE A 86 -3.52 -3.11 3.23
C ILE A 86 -2.38 -2.28 2.61
N ILE A 87 -1.43 -1.82 3.43
CA ILE A 87 -0.27 -1.03 2.97
C ILE A 87 0.63 -1.84 2.04
N LEU A 88 0.81 -3.13 2.31
CA LEU A 88 1.57 -4.02 1.42
C LEU A 88 0.87 -4.20 0.07
N LEU A 89 -0.45 -4.38 0.09
CA LEU A 89 -1.26 -4.51 -1.11
C LEU A 89 -1.18 -3.24 -1.99
N THR A 90 -1.25 -2.06 -1.37
CA THR A 90 -1.18 -0.79 -2.11
C THR A 90 0.21 -0.54 -2.68
N ALA A 91 1.26 -0.85 -1.92
CA ALA A 91 2.63 -0.74 -2.38
C ALA A 91 2.92 -1.68 -3.57
N THR A 92 2.41 -2.91 -3.52
CA THR A 92 2.59 -3.90 -4.60
C THR A 92 1.72 -3.62 -5.82
N ARG A 93 0.64 -2.84 -5.70
CA ARG A 93 -0.23 -2.48 -6.83
C ARG A 93 0.51 -1.72 -7.94
N GLY A 94 1.48 -0.88 -7.59
CA GLY A 94 2.34 -0.19 -8.55
C GLY A 94 3.28 -1.15 -9.30
N ILE A 95 3.70 -2.22 -8.62
CA ILE A 95 4.57 -3.30 -9.15
C ILE A 95 3.78 -4.21 -10.08
N LEU A 96 2.59 -4.59 -9.67
CA LEU A 96 1.74 -5.58 -10.33
C LEU A 96 0.88 -4.99 -11.44
N LYS A 97 1.25 -3.83 -12.02
CA LYS A 97 0.58 -3.24 -13.19
C LYS A 97 0.87 -4.09 -14.45
N LYS A 98 0.46 -5.35 -14.44
CA LYS A 98 0.51 -6.29 -15.56
C LYS A 98 -0.74 -6.08 -16.43
N ARG A 99 -0.50 -5.57 -17.65
CA ARG A 99 -1.36 -5.58 -18.85
C ARG A 99 -2.82 -6.04 -18.65
N SER A 100 -3.69 -5.16 -18.17
CA SER A 100 -5.13 -5.25 -18.48
C SER A 100 -5.52 -4.18 -19.51
N GLN A 101 -4.76 -4.10 -20.60
CA GLN A 101 -5.24 -3.56 -21.87
C GLN A 101 -5.49 -4.76 -22.77
N ARG A 102 -6.69 -5.36 -22.65
CA ARG A 102 -7.33 -6.28 -23.61
C ARG A 102 -8.53 -6.95 -22.94
N LEU A 103 -9.50 -6.17 -22.48
CA LEU A 103 -10.88 -6.65 -22.43
C LEU A 103 -11.80 -5.52 -22.93
N SER A 104 -12.42 -5.82 -24.08
CA SER A 104 -13.54 -5.17 -24.77
C SER A 104 -13.39 -3.73 -25.26
N SER A 105 -12.64 -3.56 -26.35
CA SER A 105 -13.23 -2.98 -27.56
C SER A 105 -14.32 -3.94 -28.06
N GLY A 106 -15.59 -3.51 -28.01
CA GLY A 106 -16.71 -4.29 -28.56
C GLY A 106 -17.96 -4.30 -27.68
N CYS A 107 -18.69 -3.19 -27.66
CA CYS A 107 -20.14 -3.25 -27.64
C CYS A 107 -20.64 -2.06 -28.45
N GLY A 108 -20.80 -2.29 -29.75
CA GLY A 108 -21.68 -1.45 -30.54
C GLY A 108 -23.10 -1.65 -30.05
N ARG A 109 -23.73 -0.55 -29.67
CA ARG A 109 -25.11 -0.21 -30.02
C ARG A 109 -25.14 1.27 -30.33
#